data_AF-A0KUM8-F1
#
_entry.id   AF-A0KUM8-F1
#
_cell.length_a   1.000
_cell.length_b   1.000
_cell.length_c   1.000
_cell.angle_alpha   90.00
_cell.angle_beta   90.00
_cell.angle_gamma   90.00
#
_symmetry.space_group_name_H-M   'P 1'
#
loop_
_entity.id
_entity.type
_entity.pdbx_description
1 polymer ?
#
loop_
_entity_poly.entity_id
_entity_poly.type
_entity_poly.pdbx_seq_one_letter_code
_entity_poly.pdbx_strand_id
1 'polypeptide(L)'
;MSSPSLPLRQRPTQQREQLDLFRALPAEDMAPRDAQDLMAYPFFSLAKSRRTAPIDFRSGKITIRVEGTQEHGIATIWDADILIWAASQIVEARDAGIQPSRRMQATPYEILRFIGRGTSLRDYQRLKAAFDRLQSTTVATSIRETTGRRLHRFSWINEWKELADANGKPLGIELILPDWFYAGVLDAALVLTIDPTYFRLTGGIERWLYRLVRKHGGRQANGWQFDVPYLYRKSGSLAQPRDFARDLRALVAKQSLPGYELSIERWPGEPEILAFRPVPQTARG
;
A
#
# COMPACT_ATOMS: atom_id res chain seq x y z
N MET A 1 12.47 46.12 50.17
CA MET A 1 11.09 45.89 49.68
C MET A 1 11.18 44.79 48.64
N SER A 2 10.84 43.58 49.04
CA SER A 2 10.96 42.37 48.21
C SER A 2 9.63 42.12 47.51
N SER A 3 9.60 42.25 46.19
CA SER A 3 8.41 41.91 45.39
C SER A 3 8.32 40.39 45.24
N PRO A 4 7.17 39.76 45.56
CA PRO A 4 7.01 38.32 45.38
C PRO A 4 6.68 37.99 43.92
N SER A 5 7.40 37.03 43.37
CA SER A 5 7.21 36.45 42.05
C SER A 5 5.85 35.76 41.93
N LEU A 6 5.04 36.15 40.93
CA LEU A 6 3.82 35.42 40.55
C LEU A 6 4.17 34.00 40.07
N PRO A 7 3.36 32.98 40.40
CA PRO A 7 3.65 31.61 39.99
C PRO A 7 3.53 31.46 38.46
N LEU A 8 4.52 30.80 37.86
CA LEU A 8 4.45 30.35 36.46
C LEU A 8 3.18 29.53 36.27
N ARG A 9 2.34 29.98 35.34
CA ARG A 9 1.24 29.20 34.74
C ARG A 9 1.79 27.83 34.36
N GLN A 10 1.37 26.79 35.08
CA GLN A 10 1.59 25.41 34.67
C GLN A 10 0.98 25.25 33.27
N ARG A 11 1.82 24.92 32.29
CA ARG A 11 1.34 24.51 30.96
C ARG A 11 0.45 23.27 31.17
N PRO A 12 -0.73 23.20 30.55
CA PRO A 12 -1.52 21.97 30.60
C PRO A 12 -0.65 20.83 30.06
N THR A 13 -0.53 19.79 30.88
CA THR A 13 -0.01 18.48 30.51
C THR A 13 -0.59 18.09 29.16
N GLN A 14 0.28 17.75 28.21
CA GLN A 14 -0.11 17.17 26.93
C GLN A 14 -0.90 15.89 27.21
N GLN A 15 -2.23 15.99 27.32
CA GLN A 15 -3.12 14.89 26.97
C GLN A 15 -2.69 14.50 25.56
N ARG A 16 -2.11 13.31 25.39
CA ARG A 16 -2.01 12.70 24.08
C ARG A 16 -3.42 12.73 23.51
N GLU A 17 -3.67 13.55 22.49
CA GLU A 17 -4.97 13.63 21.83
C GLU A 17 -5.38 12.20 21.48
N GLN A 18 -6.43 11.72 22.16
CA GLN A 18 -6.98 10.41 21.88
C GLN A 18 -7.63 10.50 20.50
N LEU A 19 -7.09 9.77 19.54
CA LEU A 19 -7.62 9.77 18.18
C LEU A 19 -9.08 9.30 18.20
N ASP A 20 -9.91 10.06 17.49
CA ASP A 20 -11.30 9.68 17.25
C ASP A 20 -11.37 8.32 16.57
N LEU A 21 -12.34 7.51 16.96
CA LEU A 21 -12.53 6.19 16.41
C LEU A 21 -13.30 6.29 15.09
N PHE A 22 -12.71 5.81 14.00
CA PHE A 22 -13.41 5.64 12.72
C PHE A 22 -13.80 4.17 12.53
N ARG A 23 -15.11 3.89 12.52
CA ARG A 23 -15.62 2.55 12.21
C ARG A 23 -15.69 2.37 10.70
N ALA A 24 -15.20 1.24 10.22
CA ALA A 24 -15.29 0.82 8.83
C ALA A 24 -16.72 0.98 8.29
N LEU A 25 -16.84 1.55 7.10
CA LEU A 25 -18.12 1.66 6.39
C LEU A 25 -18.44 0.32 5.70
N PRO A 26 -19.72 0.05 5.41
CA PRO A 26 -20.11 -1.08 4.57
C PRO A 26 -19.36 -1.06 3.23
N ALA A 27 -18.85 -2.22 2.83
CA ALA A 27 -18.04 -2.39 1.62
C ALA A 27 -18.88 -2.56 0.34
N GLU A 28 -20.20 -2.58 0.43
CA GLU A 28 -21.11 -2.77 -0.71
C GLU A 28 -20.91 -1.62 -1.71
N ASP A 29 -20.59 -1.97 -2.95
CA ASP A 29 -20.27 -1.04 -4.05
C ASP A 29 -19.06 -0.10 -3.85
N MET A 30 -18.32 -0.24 -2.75
CA MET A 30 -17.12 0.55 -2.48
C MET A 30 -16.00 0.18 -3.47
N ALA A 31 -15.69 1.10 -4.37
CA ALA A 31 -14.66 0.88 -5.36
C ALA A 31 -13.25 0.97 -4.72
N PRO A 32 -12.34 0.01 -4.94
CA PRO A 32 -11.02 0.03 -4.30
C PRO A 32 -10.17 1.23 -4.69
N ARG A 33 -9.50 1.82 -3.71
CA ARG A 33 -8.63 2.99 -3.82
C ARG A 33 -7.23 2.65 -3.34
N ASP A 34 -6.23 3.00 -4.14
CA ASP A 34 -4.82 2.80 -3.78
C ASP A 34 -4.08 4.15 -3.80
N ALA A 35 -3.08 4.28 -2.92
CA ALA A 35 -2.26 5.47 -2.82
C ALA A 35 -1.18 5.44 -3.92
N GLN A 36 -1.12 6.48 -4.75
CA GLN A 36 -0.24 6.54 -5.92
C GLN A 36 1.25 6.38 -5.58
N ASP A 37 1.68 6.86 -4.41
CA ASP A 37 3.06 6.68 -3.95
C ASP A 37 3.40 5.19 -3.81
N LEU A 38 2.49 4.39 -3.23
CA LEU A 38 2.70 2.95 -3.06
C LEU A 38 2.61 2.18 -4.39
N MET A 39 2.00 2.77 -5.42
CA MET A 39 1.94 2.23 -6.77
C MET A 39 3.20 2.51 -7.60
N ALA A 40 3.89 3.62 -7.31
CA ALA A 40 5.01 4.11 -8.10
C ALA A 40 6.38 3.61 -7.64
N TYR A 41 6.49 3.14 -6.39
CA TYR A 41 7.77 2.85 -5.75
C TYR A 41 7.78 1.52 -4.98
N PRO A 42 8.96 0.89 -4.78
CA PRO A 42 9.06 -0.44 -4.18
C PRO A 42 9.01 -0.37 -2.66
N PHE A 43 7.80 -0.43 -2.10
CA PHE A 43 7.58 -0.42 -0.66
C PHE A 43 7.41 -1.81 -0.02
N PHE A 44 7.24 -2.85 -0.85
CA PHE A 44 6.84 -4.19 -0.42
C PHE A 44 7.73 -5.26 -1.04
N SER A 45 7.91 -6.37 -0.33
CA SER A 45 8.51 -7.58 -0.90
C SER A 45 7.59 -8.16 -1.98
N LEU A 46 8.15 -8.48 -3.15
CA LEU A 46 7.42 -9.14 -4.25
C LEU A 46 7.45 -10.68 -4.14
N ALA A 47 8.24 -11.23 -3.23
CA ALA A 47 8.33 -12.67 -3.02
C ALA A 47 7.32 -13.13 -1.96
N LYS A 48 6.80 -14.37 -2.12
CA LYS A 48 5.98 -15.03 -1.09
C LYS A 48 6.83 -15.50 0.10
N SER A 49 8.13 -15.70 -0.12
CA SER A 49 9.08 -16.03 0.94
C SER A 49 9.43 -14.81 1.77
N ARG A 50 9.75 -15.06 3.05
CA ARG A 50 10.20 -14.02 3.97
C ARG A 50 11.46 -13.35 3.44
N ARG A 51 11.43 -12.02 3.30
CA ARG A 51 12.56 -11.19 2.90
C ARG A 51 13.01 -10.35 4.09
N THR A 52 14.25 -10.54 4.54
CA THR A 52 14.90 -9.69 5.57
C THR A 52 15.90 -8.71 4.96
N ALA A 53 16.40 -8.99 3.74
CA ALA A 53 17.24 -8.06 3.01
C ALA A 53 16.48 -6.76 2.69
N PRO A 54 17.00 -5.57 3.07
CA PRO A 54 16.32 -4.30 2.86
C PRO A 54 15.95 -4.04 1.39
N ILE A 55 14.95 -3.19 1.17
CA ILE A 55 14.76 -2.52 -0.11
C ILE A 55 15.44 -1.16 0.01
N ASP A 56 16.58 -0.97 -0.66
CA ASP A 56 17.25 0.32 -0.78
C ASP A 56 17.06 0.87 -2.20
N PHE A 57 16.14 1.81 -2.37
CA PHE A 57 15.78 2.39 -3.65
C PHE A 57 16.21 3.85 -3.75
N ARG A 58 16.83 4.22 -4.88
CA ARG A 58 17.22 5.60 -5.21
C ARG A 58 16.89 5.92 -6.65
N SER A 59 16.23 7.04 -6.89
CA SER A 59 15.93 7.55 -8.23
C SER A 59 15.78 9.07 -8.20
N GLY A 60 16.70 9.80 -8.83
CA GLY A 60 16.76 11.25 -8.73
C GLY A 60 16.87 11.72 -7.28
N LYS A 61 15.95 12.58 -6.84
CA LYS A 61 15.86 13.07 -5.45
C LYS A 61 15.11 12.13 -4.50
N ILE A 62 14.53 11.05 -5.03
CA ILE A 62 13.74 10.10 -4.24
C ILE A 62 14.65 9.01 -3.67
N THR A 63 14.60 8.85 -2.35
CA THR A 63 15.23 7.76 -1.63
C THR A 63 14.17 7.05 -0.79
N ILE A 64 14.19 5.72 -0.82
CA ILE A 64 13.34 4.87 0.00
C ILE A 64 14.20 3.76 0.56
N ARG A 65 14.05 3.51 1.85
CA ARG A 65 14.60 2.35 2.55
C ARG A 65 13.47 1.63 3.26
N VAL A 66 13.32 0.33 3.03
CA VAL A 66 12.34 -0.53 3.70
C VAL A 66 13.06 -1.68 4.38
N GLU A 67 12.82 -1.83 5.67
CA GLU A 67 13.46 -2.82 6.53
C GLU A 67 12.40 -3.61 7.28
N GLY A 68 12.64 -4.90 7.48
CA GLY A 68 11.77 -5.77 8.26
C GLY A 68 12.58 -6.50 9.32
N THR A 69 11.90 -7.07 10.30
CA THR A 69 12.55 -7.81 11.39
C THR A 69 13.01 -9.20 10.93
N GLN A 70 13.88 -9.86 11.71
CA GLN A 70 14.26 -11.24 11.41
C GLN A 70 13.06 -12.21 11.53
N GLU A 71 12.16 -11.94 12.47
CA GLU A 71 10.97 -12.75 12.72
C GLU A 71 9.98 -12.67 11.55
N HIS A 72 9.55 -11.45 11.19
CA HIS A 72 8.46 -11.24 10.24
C HIS A 72 8.94 -10.95 8.81
N GLY A 73 10.14 -10.41 8.63
CA GLY A 73 10.61 -9.86 7.37
C GLY A 73 9.86 -8.58 6.96
N ILE A 74 10.07 -8.16 5.72
CA ILE A 74 9.39 -7.01 5.11
C ILE A 74 7.96 -7.41 4.70
N ALA A 75 7.00 -6.51 4.93
CA ALA A 75 5.64 -6.61 4.43
C ALA A 75 5.62 -6.88 2.92
N THR A 76 4.81 -7.84 2.52
CA THR A 76 4.71 -8.30 1.15
C THR A 76 3.67 -7.50 0.37
N ILE A 77 3.72 -7.60 -0.96
CA ILE A 77 2.76 -6.92 -1.84
C ILE A 77 1.31 -7.40 -1.65
N TRP A 78 1.09 -8.55 -1.00
CA TRP A 78 -0.25 -9.00 -0.59
C TRP A 78 -0.72 -8.35 0.71
N ASP A 79 0.20 -7.95 1.59
CA ASP A 79 -0.15 -7.22 2.82
C ASP A 79 -0.63 -5.80 2.48
N ALA A 80 -0.18 -5.24 1.35
CA ALA A 80 -0.68 -3.97 0.82
C ALA A 80 -2.19 -3.95 0.56
N ASP A 81 -2.85 -5.12 0.46
CA ASP A 81 -4.30 -5.22 0.28
C ASP A 81 -5.06 -4.59 1.46
N ILE A 82 -4.50 -4.69 2.66
CA ILE A 82 -5.04 -4.06 3.87
C ILE A 82 -4.95 -2.53 3.76
N LEU A 83 -3.86 -2.00 3.18
CA LEU A 83 -3.71 -0.57 2.98
C LEU A 83 -4.64 -0.06 1.88
N ILE A 84 -4.91 -0.86 0.83
CA ILE A 84 -5.93 -0.55 -0.18
C ILE A 84 -7.32 -0.50 0.46
N TRP A 85 -7.67 -1.46 1.32
CA TRP A 85 -8.91 -1.42 2.10
C TRP A 85 -8.99 -0.15 2.96
N ALA A 86 -7.94 0.15 3.73
CA ALA A 86 -7.89 1.32 4.59
C ALA A 86 -8.05 2.63 3.80
N ALA A 87 -7.35 2.76 2.68
CA ALA A 87 -7.46 3.92 1.80
C ALA A 87 -8.88 4.07 1.22
N SER A 88 -9.49 2.96 0.82
CA SER A 88 -10.87 2.96 0.31
C SER A 88 -11.86 3.47 1.34
N GLN A 89 -11.75 3.00 2.59
CA GLN A 89 -12.61 3.46 3.68
C GLN A 89 -12.46 4.95 3.99
N ILE A 90 -11.22 5.45 4.05
CA ILE A 90 -10.94 6.87 4.33
C ILE A 90 -11.49 7.76 3.22
N VAL A 91 -11.30 7.36 1.96
CA VAL A 91 -11.78 8.10 0.78
C VAL A 91 -13.30 8.09 0.73
N GLU A 92 -13.92 6.93 0.93
CA GLU A 92 -15.37 6.80 0.94
C GLU A 92 -16.01 7.66 2.04
N ALA A 93 -15.47 7.62 3.26
CA ALA A 93 -15.94 8.46 4.36
C ALA A 93 -15.83 9.95 4.02
N ARG A 94 -14.67 10.39 3.51
CA ARG A 94 -14.45 11.78 3.09
C ARG A 94 -15.46 12.20 2.01
N ASP A 95 -15.64 11.39 0.99
CA ASP A 95 -16.53 11.68 -0.14
C ASP A 95 -18.02 11.71 0.31
N ALA A 96 -18.37 10.94 1.34
CA ALA A 96 -19.68 10.96 2.01
C ALA A 96 -19.85 12.07 3.07
N GLY A 97 -18.84 12.94 3.29
CA GLY A 97 -18.87 13.98 4.31
C GLY A 97 -18.74 13.48 5.76
N ILE A 98 -18.35 12.22 5.96
CA ILE A 98 -18.05 11.61 7.25
C ILE A 98 -16.58 11.89 7.56
N GLN A 99 -16.27 12.45 8.73
CA GLN A 99 -14.89 12.71 9.13
C GLN A 99 -14.13 11.38 9.37
N PRO A 100 -13.15 11.02 8.52
CA PRO A 100 -12.38 9.80 8.73
C PRO A 100 -11.32 10.02 9.81
N SER A 101 -10.80 8.93 10.39
CA SER A 101 -9.67 8.96 11.32
C SER A 101 -8.63 7.90 10.97
N ARG A 102 -7.37 8.15 11.33
CA ARG A 102 -6.29 7.16 11.24
C ARG A 102 -6.45 6.01 12.22
N ARG A 103 -7.27 6.15 13.28
CA ARG A 103 -7.64 5.07 14.20
C ARG A 103 -8.91 4.39 13.68
N MET A 104 -8.73 3.26 13.02
CA MET A 104 -9.82 2.52 12.38
C MET A 104 -10.22 1.29 13.19
N GLN A 105 -11.51 0.95 13.15
CA GLN A 105 -12.04 -0.30 13.71
C GLN A 105 -12.86 -1.04 12.66
N ALA A 106 -12.65 -2.34 12.58
CA ALA A 106 -13.35 -3.24 11.66
C ALA A 106 -13.39 -4.65 12.22
N THR A 107 -14.18 -5.52 11.64
CA THR A 107 -14.09 -6.96 11.84
C THR A 107 -13.11 -7.58 10.82
N PRO A 108 -12.44 -8.70 11.15
CA PRO A 108 -11.67 -9.46 10.18
C PRO A 108 -12.48 -9.86 8.94
N TYR A 109 -13.77 -10.14 9.13
CA TYR A 109 -14.70 -10.50 8.06
C TYR A 109 -14.84 -9.38 7.01
N GLU A 110 -15.07 -8.14 7.45
CA GLU A 110 -15.22 -6.99 6.56
C GLU A 110 -13.96 -6.75 5.71
N ILE A 111 -12.79 -6.80 6.34
CA ILE A 111 -11.51 -6.63 5.63
C ILE A 111 -11.35 -7.73 4.59
N LEU A 112 -11.44 -9.00 5.00
CA LEU A 112 -11.20 -10.14 4.13
C LEU A 112 -12.18 -10.19 2.96
N ARG A 113 -13.46 -9.88 3.19
CA ARG A 113 -14.47 -9.82 2.14
C ARG A 113 -14.16 -8.73 1.13
N PHE A 114 -13.74 -7.55 1.57
CA PHE A 114 -13.37 -6.45 0.69
C PHE A 114 -12.18 -6.81 -0.20
N ILE A 115 -11.12 -7.40 0.38
CA ILE A 115 -9.91 -7.78 -0.36
C ILE A 115 -10.04 -9.13 -1.10
N GLY A 116 -11.25 -9.67 -1.23
CA GLY A 116 -11.53 -10.89 -1.99
C GLY A 116 -10.89 -12.17 -1.43
N ARG A 117 -10.71 -12.26 -0.11
CA ARG A 117 -10.14 -13.42 0.58
C ARG A 117 -11.22 -14.28 1.24
N GLY A 118 -10.87 -15.54 1.50
CA GLY A 118 -11.71 -16.44 2.29
C GLY A 118 -11.82 -15.99 3.74
N THR A 119 -12.80 -16.54 4.45
CA THR A 119 -13.09 -16.23 5.87
C THR A 119 -12.89 -17.45 6.76
N SER A 120 -11.95 -18.33 6.38
CA SER A 120 -11.58 -19.48 7.21
C SER A 120 -10.68 -19.06 8.37
N LEU A 121 -10.54 -19.94 9.38
CA LEU A 121 -9.58 -19.73 10.48
C LEU A 121 -8.16 -19.45 9.95
N ARG A 122 -7.75 -20.14 8.88
CA ARG A 122 -6.45 -19.94 8.24
C ARG A 122 -6.31 -18.54 7.63
N ASP A 123 -7.38 -18.02 7.04
CA ASP A 123 -7.38 -16.68 6.46
C ASP A 123 -7.32 -15.61 7.55
N TYR A 124 -7.98 -15.84 8.68
CA TYR A 124 -7.93 -14.94 9.84
C TYR A 124 -6.52 -14.92 10.45
N GLN A 125 -5.86 -16.08 10.59
CA GLN A 125 -4.46 -16.17 11.04
C GLN A 125 -3.51 -15.45 10.07
N ARG A 126 -3.73 -15.58 8.75
CA ARG A 126 -2.95 -14.87 7.74
C ARG A 126 -3.13 -13.37 7.80
N LEU A 127 -4.34 -12.90 8.08
CA LEU A 127 -4.62 -11.47 8.29
C LEU A 127 -3.84 -10.93 9.49
N LYS A 128 -3.85 -11.64 10.63
CA LYS A 128 -3.03 -11.27 11.82
C LYS A 128 -1.55 -11.18 11.48
N ALA A 129 -1.02 -12.21 10.82
CA ALA A 129 0.38 -12.21 10.39
C ALA A 129 0.70 -11.07 9.40
N ALA A 130 -0.27 -10.61 8.61
CA ALA A 130 -0.12 -9.45 7.74
C ALA A 130 -0.07 -8.14 8.55
N PHE A 131 -0.89 -8.00 9.59
CA PHE A 131 -0.78 -6.87 10.53
C PHE A 131 0.59 -6.84 11.22
N ASP A 132 1.08 -7.98 11.71
CA ASP A 132 2.41 -8.08 12.33
C ASP A 132 3.52 -7.65 11.37
N ARG A 133 3.47 -8.11 10.10
CA ARG A 133 4.41 -7.68 9.06
C ARG A 133 4.31 -6.18 8.76
N LEU A 134 3.11 -5.62 8.66
CA LEU A 134 2.89 -4.20 8.40
C LEU A 134 3.36 -3.32 9.56
N GLN A 135 3.19 -3.78 10.81
CA GLN A 135 3.64 -3.06 12.00
C GLN A 135 5.16 -3.13 12.18
N SER A 136 5.76 -4.28 11.90
CA SER A 136 7.21 -4.50 12.06
C SER A 136 8.05 -4.03 10.87
N THR A 137 7.43 -3.66 9.75
CA THR A 137 8.14 -3.08 8.59
C THR A 137 8.37 -1.59 8.80
N THR A 138 9.63 -1.17 8.84
CA THR A 138 10.03 0.24 8.92
C THR A 138 10.31 0.79 7.53
N VAL A 139 9.76 1.97 7.24
CA VAL A 139 9.98 2.73 6.00
C VAL A 139 10.69 4.03 6.33
N ALA A 140 11.72 4.37 5.57
CA ALA A 140 12.32 5.70 5.53
C ALA A 140 12.24 6.25 4.11
N THR A 141 11.64 7.42 3.89
CA THR A 141 11.42 7.97 2.54
C THR A 141 11.60 9.49 2.47
N SER A 142 12.08 9.99 1.32
CA SER A 142 12.07 11.42 0.98
C SER A 142 10.81 11.85 0.20
N ILE A 143 9.88 10.92 -0.07
CA ILE A 143 8.63 11.23 -0.77
C ILE A 143 7.77 12.17 0.09
N ARG A 144 7.30 13.25 -0.55
CA ARG A 144 6.54 14.35 0.05
C ARG A 144 7.31 15.14 1.13
N GLU A 145 8.61 14.93 1.25
CA GLU A 145 9.48 15.78 2.06
C GLU A 145 9.86 17.02 1.23
N THR A 146 9.38 18.20 1.65
CA THR A 146 9.63 19.46 0.93
C THR A 146 10.87 20.21 1.42
N THR A 147 11.35 19.91 2.64
CA THR A 147 12.46 20.67 3.26
C THR A 147 13.84 20.08 3.00
N GLY A 148 13.90 18.80 2.57
CA GLY A 148 15.14 18.07 2.28
C GLY A 148 16.03 17.78 3.49
N ARG A 149 15.59 18.10 4.71
CA ARG A 149 16.43 18.03 5.92
C ARG A 149 16.31 16.70 6.66
N ARG A 150 15.19 15.98 6.57
CA ARG A 150 14.97 14.70 7.26
C ARG A 150 14.10 13.75 6.43
N LEU A 151 14.42 12.45 6.46
CA LEU A 151 13.54 11.42 5.90
C LEU A 151 12.36 11.20 6.85
N HIS A 152 11.15 11.05 6.28
CA HIS A 152 10.01 10.55 7.04
C HIS A 152 10.24 9.08 7.37
N ARG A 153 10.06 8.71 8.65
CA ARG A 153 10.14 7.33 9.12
C ARG A 153 8.84 6.89 9.76
N PHE A 154 8.34 5.73 9.39
CA PHE A 154 7.09 5.17 9.92
C PHE A 154 7.02 3.65 9.71
N SER A 155 6.07 3.01 10.40
CA SER A 155 5.57 1.66 10.07
C SER A 155 4.21 1.76 9.39
N TRP A 156 3.84 0.79 8.55
CA TRP A 156 2.56 0.84 7.82
C TRP A 156 1.34 0.78 8.74
N ILE A 157 1.51 0.18 9.91
CA ILE A 157 0.56 0.19 11.03
C ILE A 157 1.38 0.58 12.27
N ASN A 158 0.98 1.64 12.96
CA ASN A 158 1.65 2.07 14.19
C ASN A 158 1.26 1.17 15.36
N GLU A 159 -0.02 0.81 15.45
CA GLU A 159 -0.60 -0.03 16.49
C GLU A 159 -1.74 -0.85 15.90
N TRP A 160 -1.89 -2.09 16.33
CA TRP A 160 -3.12 -2.85 16.13
C TRP A 160 -3.41 -3.72 17.36
N LYS A 161 -4.70 -4.01 17.59
CA LYS A 161 -5.13 -4.91 18.66
C LYS A 161 -6.43 -5.61 18.30
N GLU A 162 -6.59 -6.82 18.81
CA GLU A 162 -7.87 -7.51 18.83
C GLU A 162 -8.74 -6.93 19.96
N LEU A 163 -10.03 -6.81 19.69
CA LEU A 163 -11.01 -6.35 20.65
C LEU A 163 -11.86 -7.53 21.08
N ALA A 164 -12.11 -7.64 22.38
CA ALA A 164 -13.03 -8.61 22.95
C ALA A 164 -13.89 -7.95 24.03
N ASP A 165 -15.10 -8.46 24.26
CA ASP A 165 -15.91 -8.07 25.40
C ASP A 165 -15.40 -8.73 26.71
N ALA A 166 -16.04 -8.42 27.83
CA ALA A 166 -15.68 -8.97 29.14
C ALA A 166 -15.78 -10.51 29.22
N ASN A 167 -16.53 -11.14 28.31
CA ASN A 167 -16.71 -12.59 28.23
C ASN A 167 -15.77 -13.23 27.20
N GLY A 168 -14.87 -12.44 26.58
CA GLY A 168 -13.94 -12.91 25.55
C GLY A 168 -14.55 -13.02 24.15
N LYS A 169 -15.77 -12.52 23.92
CA LYS A 169 -16.38 -12.50 22.58
C LYS A 169 -15.62 -11.52 21.69
N PRO A 170 -15.14 -11.92 20.50
CA PRO A 170 -14.46 -11.01 19.59
C PRO A 170 -15.38 -9.87 19.14
N LEU A 171 -14.92 -8.63 19.32
CA LEU A 171 -15.58 -7.39 18.88
C LEU A 171 -14.96 -6.79 17.61
N GLY A 172 -13.89 -7.40 17.11
CA GLY A 172 -13.19 -6.98 15.90
C GLY A 172 -11.72 -6.66 16.17
N ILE A 173 -11.18 -5.76 15.37
CA ILE A 173 -9.81 -5.26 15.46
C ILE A 173 -9.81 -3.73 15.41
N GLU A 174 -8.83 -3.14 16.05
CA GLU A 174 -8.52 -1.71 15.95
C GLU A 174 -7.10 -1.56 15.40
N LEU A 175 -6.89 -0.58 14.53
CA LEU A 175 -5.59 -0.26 13.93
C LEU A 175 -5.37 1.26 13.89
N ILE A 176 -4.12 1.68 14.04
CA ILE A 176 -3.69 3.07 13.92
C ILE A 176 -2.74 3.16 12.72
N LEU A 177 -3.15 3.88 11.68
CA LEU A 177 -2.34 4.16 10.51
C LEU A 177 -1.33 5.28 10.77
N PRO A 178 -0.16 5.28 10.09
CA PRO A 178 0.78 6.37 10.20
C PRO A 178 0.25 7.64 9.53
N ASP A 179 0.60 8.79 10.10
CA ASP A 179 0.19 10.11 9.58
C ASP A 179 0.60 10.31 8.13
N TRP A 180 1.77 9.81 7.74
CA TRP A 180 2.25 9.87 6.36
C TRP A 180 1.28 9.18 5.39
N PHE A 181 0.78 7.98 5.73
CA PHE A 181 -0.18 7.28 4.87
C PHE A 181 -1.53 7.99 4.85
N TYR A 182 -2.06 8.32 6.03
CA TYR A 182 -3.37 8.96 6.18
C TYR A 182 -3.44 10.32 5.47
N ALA A 183 -2.45 11.21 5.68
CA ALA A 183 -2.37 12.49 4.98
C ALA A 183 -2.28 12.32 3.45
N GLY A 184 -1.58 11.28 3.00
CA GLY A 184 -1.49 10.93 1.59
C GLY A 184 -2.79 10.47 0.96
N VAL A 185 -3.61 9.74 1.71
CA VAL A 185 -4.92 9.26 1.26
C VAL A 185 -5.97 10.37 1.28
N LEU A 186 -5.88 11.29 2.25
CA LEU A 186 -6.78 12.44 2.31
C LEU A 186 -6.64 13.37 1.09
N ASP A 187 -5.44 13.50 0.53
CA ASP A 187 -5.23 14.21 -0.72
C ASP A 187 -5.78 13.41 -1.91
N ALA A 188 -6.93 13.84 -2.43
CA ALA A 188 -7.58 13.19 -3.58
C ALA A 188 -6.68 13.11 -4.82
N ALA A 189 -5.73 14.04 -5.00
CA ALA A 189 -4.81 14.01 -6.13
C ALA A 189 -3.78 12.86 -6.07
N LEU A 190 -3.62 12.23 -4.89
CA LEU A 190 -2.66 11.16 -4.63
C LEU A 190 -3.31 9.77 -4.51
N VAL A 191 -4.59 9.65 -4.85
CA VAL A 191 -5.32 8.38 -4.82
C VAL A 191 -5.81 8.00 -6.23
N LEU A 192 -5.82 6.71 -6.54
CA LEU A 192 -6.44 6.18 -7.76
C LEU A 192 -7.42 5.06 -7.44
N THR A 193 -8.56 5.08 -8.12
CA THR A 193 -9.44 3.91 -8.20
C THR A 193 -8.76 2.80 -8.98
N ILE A 194 -8.79 1.59 -8.45
CA ILE A 194 -8.26 0.38 -9.10
C ILE A 194 -9.40 -0.59 -9.40
N ASP A 195 -9.22 -1.39 -10.45
CA ASP A 195 -10.14 -2.47 -10.81
C ASP A 195 -10.23 -3.53 -9.67
N PRO A 196 -11.43 -3.88 -9.18
CA PRO A 196 -11.61 -4.87 -8.10
C PRO A 196 -10.99 -6.24 -8.39
N THR A 197 -10.86 -6.59 -9.67
CA THR A 197 -10.27 -7.86 -10.08
C THR A 197 -8.76 -7.95 -9.78
N TYR A 198 -8.12 -6.83 -9.40
CA TYR A 198 -6.77 -6.78 -8.83
C TYR A 198 -6.57 -7.79 -7.70
N PHE A 199 -7.57 -7.99 -6.83
CA PHE A 199 -7.45 -8.91 -5.71
C PHE A 199 -7.31 -10.38 -6.14
N ARG A 200 -7.64 -10.72 -7.39
CA ARG A 200 -7.45 -12.06 -7.96
C ARG A 200 -6.03 -12.32 -8.47
N LEU A 201 -5.18 -11.30 -8.59
CA LEU A 201 -3.79 -11.48 -9.05
C LEU A 201 -2.97 -12.24 -8.02
N THR A 202 -2.27 -13.29 -8.46
CA THR A 202 -1.61 -14.24 -7.55
C THR A 202 -0.09 -14.10 -7.53
N GLY A 203 0.50 -13.45 -8.54
CA GLY A 203 1.94 -13.19 -8.64
C GLY A 203 2.37 -11.87 -8.00
N GLY A 204 3.55 -11.84 -7.38
CA GLY A 204 4.03 -10.60 -6.76
C GLY A 204 4.46 -9.54 -7.78
N ILE A 205 5.18 -9.96 -8.83
CA ILE A 205 5.52 -9.09 -9.99
C ILE A 205 4.24 -8.68 -10.73
N GLU A 206 3.26 -9.58 -10.86
CA GLU A 206 1.96 -9.32 -11.48
C GLU A 206 1.21 -8.17 -10.78
N ARG A 207 1.09 -8.24 -9.44
CA ARG A 207 0.46 -7.19 -8.62
C ARG A 207 1.21 -5.88 -8.69
N TRP A 208 2.54 -5.93 -8.57
CA TRP A 208 3.39 -4.73 -8.68
C TRP A 208 3.26 -4.06 -10.06
N LEU A 209 3.31 -4.85 -11.13
CA LEU A 209 3.22 -4.35 -12.50
C LEU A 209 1.86 -3.70 -12.73
N TYR A 210 0.76 -4.32 -12.28
CA TYR A 210 -0.57 -3.72 -12.36
C TYR A 210 -0.62 -2.33 -11.70
N ARG A 211 -0.09 -2.20 -10.47
CA ARG A 211 -0.08 -0.91 -9.76
C ARG A 211 0.72 0.14 -10.52
N LEU A 212 1.91 -0.23 -11.00
CA LEU A 212 2.75 0.66 -11.80
C LEU A 212 2.04 1.10 -13.09
N VAL A 213 1.50 0.14 -13.83
CA VAL A 213 0.75 0.36 -15.08
C VAL A 213 -0.46 1.26 -14.81
N ARG A 214 -1.26 1.01 -13.77
CA ARG A 214 -2.44 1.81 -13.43
C ARG A 214 -2.08 3.27 -13.13
N LYS A 215 -0.98 3.49 -12.40
CA LYS A 215 -0.47 4.83 -12.09
C LYS A 215 -0.05 5.59 -13.35
N HIS A 216 0.51 4.91 -14.35
CA HIS A 216 0.98 5.54 -15.59
C HIS A 216 -0.10 5.61 -16.67
N GLY A 217 -1.00 4.64 -16.75
CA GLY A 217 -2.01 4.51 -17.81
C GLY A 217 -3.19 5.47 -17.72
N GLY A 218 -3.42 6.11 -16.56
CA GLY A 218 -4.52 7.07 -16.41
C GLY A 218 -4.37 8.38 -17.19
N ARG A 219 -3.17 8.69 -17.70
CA ARG A 219 -2.88 9.94 -18.44
C ARG A 219 -2.51 9.70 -19.91
N GLN A 220 -2.54 8.45 -20.36
CA GLN A 220 -1.81 7.97 -21.55
C GLN A 220 -2.76 7.15 -22.43
N ALA A 221 -3.56 7.83 -23.25
CA ALA A 221 -4.58 7.18 -24.09
C ALA A 221 -3.99 6.12 -25.04
N ASN A 222 -2.75 6.32 -25.50
CA ASN A 222 -2.06 5.42 -26.41
C ASN A 222 -1.19 4.37 -25.69
N GLY A 223 -1.26 4.29 -24.37
CA GLY A 223 -0.37 3.44 -23.58
C GLY A 223 0.99 4.08 -23.28
N TRP A 224 1.84 3.34 -22.58
CA TRP A 224 3.20 3.75 -22.23
C TRP A 224 4.14 2.55 -22.26
N GLN A 225 5.44 2.83 -22.27
CA GLN A 225 6.48 1.81 -22.38
C GLN A 225 7.58 1.99 -21.36
N PHE A 226 8.20 0.88 -20.96
CA PHE A 226 9.36 0.85 -20.08
C PHE A 226 10.36 -0.18 -20.56
N ASP A 227 11.64 0.18 -20.51
CA ASP A 227 12.70 -0.80 -20.69
C ASP A 227 12.66 -1.81 -19.53
N VAL A 228 12.78 -3.10 -19.84
CA VAL A 228 12.80 -4.18 -18.84
C VAL A 228 13.88 -3.97 -17.77
N PRO A 229 15.11 -3.51 -18.08
CA PRO A 229 16.10 -3.17 -17.06
C PRO A 229 15.66 -2.04 -16.12
N TYR A 230 14.90 -1.07 -16.62
CA TYR A 230 14.33 -0.01 -15.79
C TYR A 230 13.26 -0.58 -14.85
N LEU A 231 12.36 -1.42 -15.35
CA LEU A 231 11.36 -2.12 -14.53
C LEU A 231 12.01 -2.96 -13.43
N TYR A 232 13.08 -3.68 -13.76
CA TYR A 232 13.83 -4.47 -12.78
C TYR A 232 14.32 -3.61 -11.62
N ARG A 233 15.03 -2.51 -11.91
CA ARG A 233 15.50 -1.57 -10.88
C ARG A 233 14.34 -0.94 -10.09
N LYS A 234 13.24 -0.59 -10.77
CA LYS A 234 12.06 0.02 -10.16
C LYS A 234 11.29 -0.93 -9.23
N SER A 235 11.34 -2.23 -9.50
CA SER A 235 10.60 -3.25 -8.76
C SER A 235 11.16 -3.54 -7.37
N GLY A 236 12.46 -3.27 -7.16
CA GLY A 236 13.16 -3.69 -5.94
C GLY A 236 13.25 -5.22 -5.80
N SER A 237 13.03 -6.00 -6.87
CA SER A 237 13.10 -7.46 -6.87
C SER A 237 14.50 -7.97 -6.55
N LEU A 238 14.58 -9.12 -5.87
CA LEU A 238 15.82 -9.86 -5.61
C LEU A 238 16.07 -10.99 -6.62
N ALA A 239 15.13 -11.22 -7.55
CA ALA A 239 15.30 -12.21 -8.60
C ALA A 239 16.50 -11.86 -9.49
N GLN A 240 17.09 -12.86 -10.14
CA GLN A 240 18.07 -12.57 -11.19
C GLN A 240 17.38 -11.80 -12.33
N PRO A 241 18.05 -10.83 -12.99
CA PRO A 241 17.44 -10.04 -14.05
C PRO A 241 16.80 -10.89 -15.16
N ARG A 242 17.39 -12.03 -15.50
CA ARG A 242 16.85 -12.98 -16.49
C ARG A 242 15.53 -13.62 -16.06
N ASP A 243 15.39 -13.96 -14.77
CA ASP A 243 14.18 -14.56 -14.22
C ASP A 243 13.07 -13.51 -14.15
N PHE A 244 13.40 -12.28 -13.76
CA PHE A 244 12.47 -11.15 -13.80
C PHE A 244 11.96 -10.88 -15.22
N ALA A 245 12.85 -10.85 -16.22
CA ALA A 245 12.45 -10.69 -17.62
C ALA A 245 11.57 -11.87 -18.12
N ARG A 246 11.88 -13.11 -17.70
CA ARG A 246 11.04 -14.28 -17.98
C ARG A 246 9.65 -14.13 -17.36
N ASP A 247 9.57 -13.67 -16.11
CA ASP A 247 8.28 -13.46 -15.43
C ASP A 247 7.46 -12.38 -16.15
N LEU A 248 8.06 -11.29 -16.61
CA LEU A 248 7.37 -10.28 -17.43
C LEU A 248 6.84 -10.86 -18.76
N ARG A 249 7.65 -11.67 -19.46
CA ARG A 249 7.20 -12.35 -20.69
C ARG A 249 6.04 -13.30 -20.42
N ALA A 250 6.05 -14.02 -19.30
CA ALA A 250 4.95 -14.88 -18.90
C ALA A 250 3.67 -14.08 -18.62
N LEU A 251 3.78 -12.90 -18.00
CA LEU A 251 2.65 -12.00 -17.81
C LEU A 251 2.09 -11.46 -19.13
N VAL A 252 2.96 -11.10 -20.08
CA VAL A 252 2.56 -10.69 -21.43
C VAL A 252 1.88 -11.83 -22.17
N ALA A 253 2.35 -13.07 -22.05
CA ALA A 253 1.67 -14.21 -22.66
C ALA A 253 0.29 -14.48 -22.02
N LYS A 254 0.15 -14.23 -20.72
CA LYS A 254 -1.07 -14.49 -19.95
C LYS A 254 -2.15 -13.40 -20.09
N GLN A 255 -1.76 -12.15 -20.36
CA GLN A 255 -2.68 -11.00 -20.45
C GLN A 255 -3.62 -10.85 -19.25
N SER A 256 -3.09 -11.06 -18.03
CA SER A 256 -3.90 -11.10 -16.81
C SER A 256 -4.10 -9.75 -16.12
N LEU A 257 -3.51 -8.66 -16.63
CA LEU A 257 -3.60 -7.35 -15.98
C LEU A 257 -4.95 -6.70 -16.25
N PRO A 258 -5.79 -6.48 -15.22
CA PRO A 258 -7.14 -5.95 -15.43
C PRO A 258 -7.14 -4.60 -16.14
N GLY A 259 -7.89 -4.51 -17.25
CA GLY A 259 -8.04 -3.27 -18.01
C GLY A 259 -6.81 -2.85 -18.82
N TYR A 260 -5.79 -3.69 -18.93
CA TYR A 260 -4.58 -3.41 -19.70
C TYR A 260 -4.16 -4.61 -20.54
N GLU A 261 -3.75 -4.32 -21.77
CA GLU A 261 -3.07 -5.29 -22.63
C GLU A 261 -1.59 -4.98 -22.63
N LEU A 262 -0.77 -6.03 -22.51
CA LEU A 262 0.69 -5.96 -22.46
C LEU A 262 1.30 -6.40 -23.78
N SER A 263 2.45 -5.84 -24.13
CA SER A 263 3.29 -6.33 -25.23
C SER A 263 4.76 -6.24 -24.87
N ILE A 264 5.58 -7.02 -25.58
CA ILE A 264 7.04 -6.91 -25.53
C ILE A 264 7.55 -6.59 -26.93
N GLU A 265 8.34 -5.53 -27.02
CA GLU A 265 9.03 -5.12 -28.23
C GLU A 265 10.52 -5.44 -28.08
N ARG A 266 11.13 -5.89 -29.18
CA ARG A 266 12.54 -6.25 -29.24
C ARG A 266 13.16 -5.61 -30.46
N TRP A 267 14.25 -4.89 -30.26
CA TRP A 267 15.10 -4.41 -31.34
C TRP A 267 16.52 -4.96 -31.18
N PRO A 268 17.20 -5.33 -32.28
CA PRO A 268 18.57 -5.80 -32.21
C PRO A 268 19.48 -4.77 -31.52
N GLY A 269 20.21 -5.21 -30.49
CA GLY A 269 21.13 -4.35 -29.73
C GLY A 269 20.50 -3.50 -28.62
N GLU A 270 19.17 -3.45 -28.52
CA GLU A 270 18.46 -2.65 -27.51
C GLU A 270 17.87 -3.53 -26.40
N PRO A 271 17.62 -2.96 -25.20
CA PRO A 271 16.86 -3.64 -24.16
C PRO A 271 15.44 -4.02 -24.64
N GLU A 272 14.91 -5.13 -24.12
CA GLU A 272 13.49 -5.42 -24.30
C GLU A 272 12.63 -4.31 -23.70
N ILE A 273 11.60 -3.90 -24.43
CA ILE A 273 10.63 -2.91 -23.97
C ILE A 273 9.33 -3.64 -23.62
N LEU A 274 8.80 -3.36 -22.44
CA LEU A 274 7.43 -3.72 -22.08
C LEU A 274 6.54 -2.50 -22.34
N ALA A 275 5.58 -2.65 -23.24
CA ALA A 275 4.54 -1.67 -23.48
C ALA A 275 3.20 -2.16 -22.92
N PHE A 276 2.34 -1.21 -22.58
CA PHE A 276 0.97 -1.51 -22.16
C PHE A 276 0.00 -0.49 -22.73
N ARG A 277 -1.22 -0.92 -23.04
CA ARG A 277 -2.31 -0.05 -23.49
C ARG A 277 -3.58 -0.30 -22.68
N PRO A 278 -4.36 0.75 -22.33
CA PRO A 278 -5.68 0.54 -21.73
C PRO A 278 -6.60 -0.22 -22.68
N VAL A 279 -7.34 -1.20 -22.17
CA VAL A 279 -8.42 -1.85 -22.92
C VAL A 279 -9.66 -0.95 -22.86
N PRO A 280 -10.28 -0.59 -24.00
CA PRO A 280 -11.49 0.24 -24.03
C PRO A 280 -12.60 -0.32 -23.13
N GLN A 281 -13.30 0.56 -22.41
CA GLN A 281 -14.38 0.18 -21.49
C GLN A 281 -15.52 -0.60 -22.18
N THR A 282 -15.72 -0.45 -23.49
CA THR A 282 -16.74 -1.13 -24.29
C THR A 282 -16.48 -2.62 -24.55
N ALA A 283 -15.31 -3.15 -24.19
CA ALA A 283 -14.97 -4.57 -24.33
C ALA A 283 -15.14 -5.38 -23.02
N ARG A 284 -15.69 -4.77 -21.96
CA ARG A 284 -15.95 -5.44 -20.68
C ARG A 284 -17.37 -6.03 -20.69
N GLY A 285 -17.51 -7.19 -21.31
CA GLY A 285 -18.66 -8.09 -21.10
C GLY A 285 -18.62 -8.75 -19.73
#